data_AF-A0A537QUL6-F1
#
_entry.id   AF-A0A537QUL6-F1
#
_cell.length_a   1.000
_cell.length_b   1.000
_cell.length_c   1.000
_cell.angle_alpha   90.00
_cell.angle_beta   90.00
_cell.angle_gamma   90.00
#
_symmetry.space_group_name_H-M   'P 1'
#
loop_
_entity.id
_entity.type
_entity.pdbx_description
1 polymer ?
#
loop_
_entity_poly.entity_id
_entity_poly.type
_entity_poly.pdbx_seq_one_letter_code
_entity_poly.pdbx_strand_id
1 'polypeptide(L)'
;LLHALDFDKYTLARTHPLARHKVKPDAYALFLAAQDLESGNARARPEAIELMKEAVERDENFATGYSYLAALLRREGRTAEASANDNHANELDPDHPQIDDFLRNPVPHLLDASEKVQWERLSENIELKVVHDRDYDIHVFAWRVDPKGVALRLAIGQESKGEYVQDIRRRENAVLAMNAGWFSSDNENYLSPDYALKVSGTILNPYRGETAGGALAIEDGTVRILRPQQIEESLTKATDLVYSKPVMIEPGRKFAMIYNDYDRRSRTAVCTTTDGRFILLVITGNVSLYESAEVLSDRYGRQGLPCDAALALTGGPVTQASFGLGERSIEIQGRWPVYDALVVTPRR
;
A
#
# COMPACT_ATOMS: atom_id res chain seq x y z
N LEU A 1 -2.79 -15.66 -5.08
CA LEU A 1 -3.94 -15.80 -4.16
C LEU A 1 -4.39 -14.39 -3.77
N LEU A 2 -5.50 -13.89 -4.31
CA LEU A 2 -6.87 -14.05 -3.76
C LEU A 2 -6.97 -13.48 -2.33
N HIS A 3 -7.06 -12.15 -2.22
CA HIS A 3 -7.57 -11.46 -1.02
C HIS A 3 -9.09 -11.27 -1.08
N ALA A 4 -9.76 -11.84 -2.10
CA ALA A 4 -11.20 -11.72 -2.34
C ALA A 4 -12.01 -12.96 -1.92
N LEU A 5 -11.36 -14.03 -1.44
CA LEU A 5 -12.04 -15.19 -0.88
C LEU A 5 -11.26 -15.64 0.36
N ASP A 6 -11.80 -15.35 1.54
CA ASP A 6 -11.37 -15.93 2.85
C ASP A 6 -11.66 -17.44 2.91
N PHE A 7 -11.70 -18.13 1.77
CA PHE A 7 -12.16 -19.48 1.62
C PHE A 7 -11.31 -20.23 0.59
N ASP A 8 -10.93 -21.44 0.95
CA ASP A 8 -10.25 -22.34 0.04
C ASP A 8 -11.26 -22.79 -1.01
N LYS A 9 -10.93 -22.59 -2.29
CA LYS A 9 -11.87 -22.77 -3.40
C LYS A 9 -12.29 -24.23 -3.65
N TYR A 10 -11.59 -25.20 -3.04
CA TYR A 10 -11.89 -26.62 -3.21
C TYR A 10 -12.64 -27.20 -2.01
N THR A 11 -12.40 -26.66 -0.82
CA THR A 11 -12.94 -27.18 0.44
C THR A 11 -14.02 -26.28 1.04
N LEU A 12 -14.15 -25.03 0.57
CA LEU A 12 -15.02 -23.99 1.15
C LEU A 12 -14.78 -23.75 2.65
N ALA A 13 -13.63 -24.21 3.17
CA ALA A 13 -13.20 -23.92 4.52
C ALA A 13 -12.66 -22.49 4.57
N ARG A 14 -12.93 -21.80 5.69
CA ARG A 14 -12.37 -20.47 5.93
C ARG A 14 -10.85 -20.59 5.95
N THR A 15 -10.13 -19.90 5.07
CA THR A 15 -8.65 -19.97 5.01
C THR A 15 -8.00 -19.28 6.19
N HIS A 16 -8.70 -18.38 6.87
CA HIS A 16 -8.19 -17.70 8.06
C HIS A 16 -9.05 -17.99 9.29
N PRO A 17 -8.76 -19.08 10.02
CA PRO A 17 -9.16 -19.22 11.39
C PRO A 17 -8.11 -18.53 12.27
N LEU A 18 -8.57 -17.62 13.14
CA LEU A 18 -7.87 -16.91 14.23
C LEU A 18 -7.67 -15.42 13.96
N ALA A 19 -8.11 -14.61 14.93
CA ALA A 19 -7.66 -13.23 15.02
C ALA A 19 -6.13 -13.26 15.14
N ARG A 20 -5.42 -12.74 14.13
CA ARG A 20 -3.96 -12.65 14.17
C ARG A 20 -3.52 -12.05 15.50
N HIS A 21 -2.53 -12.70 16.11
CA HIS A 21 -1.96 -12.23 17.36
C HIS A 21 -1.48 -10.78 17.20
N LYS A 22 -1.89 -9.91 18.10
CA LYS A 22 -1.46 -8.52 18.09
C LYS A 22 -0.11 -8.45 18.78
N VAL A 23 0.95 -8.39 17.96
CA VAL A 23 2.33 -8.34 18.43
C VAL A 23 2.51 -7.18 19.41
N LYS A 24 3.18 -7.45 20.54
CA LYS A 24 3.49 -6.41 21.52
C LYS A 24 4.40 -5.34 20.91
N PRO A 25 4.13 -4.04 21.12
CA PRO A 25 4.90 -2.97 20.48
C PRO A 25 6.41 -3.00 20.78
N ASP A 26 6.82 -3.42 21.97
CA ASP A 26 8.23 -3.54 22.37
C ASP A 26 8.94 -4.72 21.67
N ALA A 27 8.28 -5.88 21.61
CA ALA A 27 8.74 -7.03 20.81
C ALA A 27 8.89 -6.67 19.32
N TYR A 28 7.89 -5.97 18.77
CA TYR A 28 7.91 -5.53 17.39
C TYR A 28 9.03 -4.52 17.10
N ALA A 29 9.31 -3.60 18.04
CA ALA A 29 10.40 -2.64 17.91
C ALA A 29 11.78 -3.33 17.87
N LEU A 30 12.01 -4.36 18.70
CA LEU A 30 13.22 -5.17 18.67
C LEU A 30 13.38 -5.90 17.33
N PHE A 31 12.28 -6.43 16.80
CA PHE A 31 12.26 -7.06 15.49
C PHE A 31 12.63 -6.10 14.35
N LEU A 32 12.08 -4.88 14.35
CA LEU A 32 12.47 -3.85 13.38
C LEU A 32 13.96 -3.48 13.51
N ALA A 33 14.47 -3.34 14.74
CA ALA A 33 15.87 -3.03 14.98
C ALA A 33 16.81 -4.14 14.46
N ALA A 34 16.43 -5.41 14.64
CA ALA A 34 17.18 -6.55 14.12
C ALA A 34 17.23 -6.54 12.58
N GLN A 35 16.11 -6.19 11.92
CA GLN A 35 16.06 -6.05 10.47
C GLN A 35 16.94 -4.92 9.95
N ASP A 36 16.93 -3.77 10.62
CA ASP A 36 17.75 -2.61 10.24
C ASP A 36 19.25 -2.94 10.35
N LEU A 37 19.66 -3.61 11.43
CA LEU A 37 21.05 -4.06 11.61
C LEU A 37 21.49 -5.05 10.53
N GLU A 38 20.68 -6.08 10.28
CA GLU A 38 20.99 -7.11 9.30
C GLU A 38 21.04 -6.55 7.87
N SER A 39 20.14 -5.63 7.52
CA SER A 39 20.10 -5.01 6.19
C SER A 39 21.25 -4.01 5.98
N GLY A 40 21.66 -3.28 7.02
CA GLY A 40 22.76 -2.33 6.95
C GLY A 40 24.15 -2.98 6.95
N ASN A 41 24.31 -4.14 7.59
CA ASN A 41 25.60 -4.83 7.67
C ASN A 41 25.44 -6.32 8.02
N ALA A 42 25.69 -7.21 7.06
CA ALA A 42 25.63 -8.66 7.30
C ALA A 42 26.56 -9.17 8.42
N ARG A 43 27.59 -8.42 8.82
CA ARG A 43 28.45 -8.75 9.98
C ARG A 43 27.78 -8.49 11.34
N ALA A 44 26.67 -7.75 11.36
CA ALA A 44 25.88 -7.49 12.56
C ALA A 44 24.85 -8.61 12.85
N ARG A 45 24.82 -9.68 12.03
CA ARG A 45 23.89 -10.81 12.22
C ARG A 45 23.86 -11.39 13.64
N PRO A 46 25.01 -11.57 14.35
CA PRO A 46 24.97 -12.06 15.72
C PRO A 46 24.19 -11.14 16.68
N GLU A 47 24.30 -9.82 16.50
CA GLU A 47 23.56 -8.83 17.29
C GLU A 47 22.06 -8.86 16.94
N ALA A 48 21.73 -8.99 15.65
CA ALA A 48 20.35 -9.16 15.20
C ALA A 48 19.70 -10.44 15.79
N ILE A 49 20.45 -11.53 15.92
CA ILE A 49 19.97 -12.77 16.57
C ILE A 49 19.63 -12.52 18.04
N GLU A 50 20.45 -11.78 18.79
CA GLU A 50 20.17 -11.49 20.21
C GLU A 50 18.95 -10.58 20.37
N LEU A 51 18.80 -9.56 19.53
CA LEU A 51 17.58 -8.73 19.51
C LEU A 51 16.33 -9.56 19.21
N MET A 52 16.45 -10.54 18.32
CA MET A 52 15.33 -11.41 17.99
C MET A 52 14.96 -12.40 19.08
N LYS A 53 15.94 -12.93 19.81
CA LYS A 53 15.68 -13.71 21.03
C LYS A 53 14.93 -12.87 22.05
N GLU A 54 15.38 -11.64 22.29
CA GLU A 54 14.67 -10.73 23.18
C GLU A 54 13.24 -10.44 22.66
N ALA A 55 13.06 -10.23 21.35
CA ALA A 55 11.75 -9.98 20.76
C ALA A 55 10.75 -11.11 21.03
N VAL A 56 11.16 -12.37 20.80
CA VAL A 56 10.28 -13.53 21.04
C VAL A 56 10.12 -13.85 22.52
N GLU A 57 11.06 -13.47 23.39
CA GLU A 57 10.89 -13.53 24.85
C GLU A 57 9.87 -12.48 25.35
N ARG A 58 9.88 -11.27 24.77
CA ARG A 58 8.87 -10.24 25.09
C ARG A 58 7.48 -10.68 24.65
N ASP A 59 7.39 -11.38 23.52
CA ASP A 59 6.13 -11.85 22.95
C ASP A 59 6.23 -13.29 22.42
N GLU A 60 5.96 -14.24 23.31
CA GLU A 60 6.01 -15.68 23.04
C GLU A 60 5.02 -16.16 21.96
N ASN A 61 4.04 -15.33 21.55
CA ASN A 61 3.12 -15.64 20.45
C ASN A 61 3.49 -14.94 19.14
N PHE A 62 4.69 -14.36 19.04
CA PHE A 62 5.14 -13.63 17.86
C PHE A 62 5.67 -14.58 16.77
N ALA A 63 4.77 -15.28 16.08
CA ALA A 63 5.09 -16.26 15.04
C ALA A 63 6.09 -15.74 13.98
N THR A 64 5.86 -14.54 13.44
CA THR A 64 6.79 -13.89 12.50
C THR A 64 8.17 -13.63 13.12
N GLY A 65 8.24 -13.33 14.41
CA GLY A 65 9.51 -13.15 15.13
C GLY A 65 10.31 -14.45 15.19
N TYR A 66 9.65 -15.57 15.51
CA TYR A 66 10.28 -16.90 15.47
C TYR A 66 10.76 -17.27 14.06
N SER A 67 9.95 -17.02 13.02
CA SER A 67 10.34 -17.24 11.62
C SER A 67 11.56 -16.40 11.21
N TYR A 68 11.62 -15.12 11.60
CA TYR A 68 12.78 -14.27 11.34
C TYR A 68 14.03 -14.76 12.07
N LEU A 69 13.91 -15.14 13.34
CA LEU A 69 15.00 -15.72 14.11
C LEU A 69 15.53 -16.99 13.44
N ALA A 70 14.63 -17.87 12.97
CA ALA A 70 15.01 -19.05 12.20
C ALA A 70 15.81 -18.71 10.95
N ALA A 71 15.38 -17.69 10.19
CA ALA A 71 16.09 -17.23 9.00
C ALA A 71 17.53 -16.75 9.31
N LEU A 72 17.69 -15.96 10.38
CA LEU A 72 19.02 -15.50 10.82
C LEU A 72 19.90 -16.68 11.26
N LEU A 73 19.36 -17.62 12.05
CA LEU A 73 20.07 -18.80 12.53
C LEU A 73 20.51 -19.70 11.36
N ARG A 74 19.65 -19.87 10.36
CA ARG A 74 19.95 -20.67 9.16
C ARG A 74 21.14 -20.10 8.39
N ARG A 75 21.25 -18.77 8.28
CA ARG A 75 22.37 -18.08 7.64
C ARG A 75 23.69 -18.20 8.42
N GLU A 76 23.64 -18.41 9.73
CA GLU A 76 24.80 -18.78 10.56
C GLU A 76 25.12 -20.29 10.50
N GLY A 77 24.38 -21.08 9.71
CA GLY A 77 24.53 -22.54 9.65
C GLY A 77 23.97 -23.28 10.87
N ARG A 78 23.22 -22.60 11.76
CA ARG A 78 22.57 -23.18 12.95
C ARG A 78 21.24 -23.83 12.60
N THR A 79 21.26 -24.79 11.68
CA THR A 79 20.07 -25.36 11.03
C THR A 79 19.08 -26.03 12.01
N ALA A 80 19.57 -26.73 13.04
CA ALA A 80 18.70 -27.41 14.01
C ALA A 80 17.86 -26.41 14.83
N GLU A 81 18.48 -25.31 15.27
CA GLU A 81 17.79 -24.25 15.99
C GLU A 81 16.83 -23.49 15.07
N ALA A 82 17.24 -23.25 13.81
CA ALA A 82 16.35 -22.66 12.82
C ALA A 82 15.07 -23.49 12.63
N SER A 83 15.21 -24.81 12.41
CA SER A 83 14.05 -25.70 12.26
C SER A 83 13.14 -25.73 13.49
N ALA A 84 13.70 -25.66 14.70
CA ALA A 84 12.89 -25.58 15.92
C ALA A 84 12.05 -24.29 15.96
N ASN A 85 12.65 -23.15 15.59
CA ASN A 85 11.95 -21.87 15.54
C ASN A 85 10.90 -21.81 14.41
N ASP A 86 11.21 -22.35 13.21
CA ASP A 86 10.24 -22.46 12.11
C ASP A 86 9.03 -23.30 12.52
N ASN A 87 9.25 -24.45 13.15
CA ASN A 87 8.17 -25.33 13.62
C ASN A 87 7.31 -24.61 14.64
N HIS A 88 7.91 -23.90 15.59
CA HIS A 88 7.17 -23.15 16.59
C HIS A 88 6.36 -21.99 15.98
N ALA A 89 6.93 -21.27 15.01
CA ALA A 89 6.20 -20.24 14.28
C ALA A 89 4.96 -20.81 13.57
N ASN A 90 5.11 -21.98 12.93
CA ASN A 90 4.02 -22.68 12.25
C ASN A 90 2.96 -23.21 13.23
N GLU A 91 3.34 -23.60 14.44
CA GLU A 91 2.41 -23.99 15.51
C GLU A 91 1.57 -22.81 16.00
N LEU A 92 2.19 -21.62 16.12
CA LEU A 92 1.53 -20.39 16.57
C LEU A 92 0.56 -19.82 15.53
N ASP A 93 1.00 -19.73 14.28
CA ASP A 93 0.21 -19.24 13.17
C ASP A 93 0.67 -19.91 11.88
N PRO A 94 -0.03 -20.94 11.35
CA PRO A 94 0.35 -21.61 10.11
C PRO A 94 0.39 -20.71 8.88
N ASP A 95 -0.30 -19.56 8.93
CA ASP A 95 -0.40 -18.58 7.86
C ASP A 95 0.56 -17.40 8.06
N HIS A 96 1.46 -17.46 9.06
CA HIS A 96 2.42 -16.39 9.29
C HIS A 96 3.31 -16.19 8.04
N PRO A 97 3.76 -14.95 7.80
CA PRO A 97 4.69 -14.68 6.71
C PRO A 97 5.99 -15.47 6.91
N GLN A 98 6.27 -16.42 6.01
CA GLN A 98 7.50 -17.20 6.04
C GLN A 98 8.68 -16.31 5.66
N ILE A 99 9.66 -16.22 6.55
CA ILE A 99 10.82 -15.35 6.35
C ILE A 99 11.97 -16.12 5.69
N ASP A 100 12.12 -15.93 4.37
CA ASP A 100 13.28 -16.39 3.60
C ASP A 100 14.17 -15.22 3.14
N ASP A 101 15.17 -15.49 2.29
CA ASP A 101 16.11 -14.48 1.79
C ASP A 101 15.46 -13.27 1.10
N PHE A 102 14.18 -13.35 0.72
CA PHE A 102 13.40 -12.26 0.10
C PHE A 102 12.84 -11.24 1.11
N LEU A 103 13.10 -11.39 2.41
CA LEU A 103 12.63 -10.49 3.47
C LEU A 103 13.67 -9.53 4.04
N ARG A 104 14.73 -9.24 3.28
CA ARG A 104 15.45 -7.98 3.54
C ARG A 104 14.46 -6.82 3.43
N ASN A 105 14.57 -5.84 4.33
CA ASN A 105 13.72 -4.66 4.33
C ASN A 105 14.10 -3.80 3.10
N PRO A 106 13.22 -3.61 2.10
CA PRO A 106 13.53 -2.79 0.94
C PRO A 106 13.54 -1.29 1.27
N VAL A 107 12.93 -0.87 2.39
CA VAL A 107 12.69 0.54 2.69
C VAL A 107 13.98 1.36 2.77
N PRO A 108 15.06 0.96 3.47
CA PRO A 108 16.29 1.73 3.49
C PRO A 108 16.88 1.95 2.09
N HIS A 109 16.84 0.93 1.24
CA HIS A 109 17.41 1.00 -0.11
C HIS A 109 16.50 1.80 -1.07
N LEU A 110 15.17 1.69 -0.91
CA LEU A 110 14.19 2.54 -1.58
C LEU A 110 14.35 4.02 -1.20
N LEU A 111 14.58 4.32 0.08
CA LEU A 111 14.85 5.68 0.55
C LEU A 111 16.17 6.20 -0.03
N ASP A 112 17.24 5.40 -0.01
CA ASP A 112 18.54 5.74 -0.64
C ASP A 112 18.39 6.03 -2.14
N ALA A 113 17.64 5.18 -2.85
CA ALA A 113 17.38 5.34 -4.27
C ALA A 113 16.52 6.59 -4.53
N SER A 114 15.51 6.84 -3.69
CA SER A 114 14.63 8.00 -3.78
C SER A 114 15.39 9.30 -3.57
N GLU A 115 16.26 9.41 -2.57
CA GLU A 115 17.04 10.62 -2.28
C GLU A 115 17.96 11.02 -3.44
N LYS A 116 18.43 10.05 -4.23
CA LYS A 116 19.26 10.28 -5.42
C LYS A 116 18.48 10.78 -6.63
N VAL A 117 17.14 10.71 -6.60
CA VAL A 117 16.27 11.08 -7.73
C VAL A 117 15.50 12.37 -7.41
N GLN A 118 15.61 13.34 -8.32
CA GLN A 118 14.85 14.60 -8.25
C GLN A 118 13.48 14.47 -8.92
N TRP A 119 12.55 15.35 -8.54
CA TRP A 119 11.28 15.49 -9.25
C TRP A 119 11.49 16.11 -10.63
N GLU A 120 11.00 15.45 -11.68
CA GLU A 120 10.95 15.99 -13.05
C GLU A 120 9.67 16.80 -13.22
N ARG A 121 9.80 18.07 -13.62
CA ARG A 121 8.63 18.90 -13.94
C ARG A 121 8.14 18.59 -15.35
N LEU A 122 6.97 17.96 -15.46
CA LEU A 122 6.35 17.59 -16.73
C LEU A 122 5.45 18.70 -17.29
N SER A 123 4.84 19.50 -16.41
CA SER A 123 4.06 20.69 -16.76
C SER A 123 4.05 21.72 -15.62
N GLU A 124 3.22 22.75 -15.74
CA GLU A 124 2.99 23.67 -14.64
C GLU A 124 2.44 22.97 -13.39
N ASN A 125 1.58 21.96 -13.57
CA ASN A 125 0.78 21.35 -12.50
C ASN A 125 1.16 19.90 -12.18
N ILE A 126 2.09 19.28 -12.93
CA ILE A 126 2.44 17.86 -12.77
C ILE A 126 3.95 17.71 -12.73
N GLU A 127 4.42 17.06 -11.67
CA GLU A 127 5.78 16.58 -11.52
C GLU A 127 5.79 15.07 -11.37
N LEU A 128 6.84 14.42 -11.85
CA LEU A 128 7.01 12.97 -11.80
C LEU A 128 8.32 12.63 -11.08
N LYS A 129 8.26 11.61 -10.22
CA LYS A 129 9.44 10.96 -9.67
C LYS A 129 9.35 9.46 -9.94
N VAL A 130 10.36 8.92 -10.63
CA VAL A 130 10.50 7.48 -10.89
C VAL A 130 11.75 6.97 -10.19
N VAL A 131 11.55 6.10 -9.20
CA VAL A 131 12.64 5.45 -8.46
C VAL A 131 12.69 3.99 -8.88
N HIS A 132 13.89 3.48 -9.17
CA HIS A 132 14.12 2.07 -9.42
C HIS A 132 15.18 1.56 -8.44
N ASP A 133 14.75 0.67 -7.56
CA ASP A 133 15.63 -0.13 -6.71
C ASP A 133 15.96 -1.44 -7.44
N ARG A 134 17.21 -1.56 -7.88
CA ARG A 134 17.68 -2.73 -8.65
C ARG A 134 17.92 -3.97 -7.79
N ASP A 135 18.16 -3.81 -6.50
CA ASP A 135 18.49 -4.92 -5.61
C ASP A 135 17.23 -5.70 -5.24
N TYR A 136 16.09 -5.02 -5.23
CA TYR A 136 14.77 -5.61 -4.96
C TYR A 136 13.86 -5.67 -6.19
N ASP A 137 14.30 -5.13 -7.34
CA ASP A 137 13.49 -4.97 -8.56
C ASP A 137 12.15 -4.25 -8.28
N ILE A 138 12.22 -3.16 -7.52
CA ILE A 138 11.06 -2.35 -7.15
C ILE A 138 11.11 -1.04 -7.93
N HIS A 139 9.99 -0.69 -8.55
CA HIS A 139 9.80 0.60 -9.20
C HIS A 139 8.72 1.40 -8.48
N VAL A 140 9.02 2.67 -8.17
CA VAL A 140 8.09 3.63 -7.57
C VAL A 140 7.83 4.74 -8.56
N PHE A 141 6.57 4.92 -8.92
CA PHE A 141 6.08 6.01 -9.76
C PHE A 141 5.22 6.93 -8.91
N ALA A 142 5.65 8.17 -8.75
CA ALA A 142 4.93 9.18 -7.99
C ALA A 142 4.66 10.39 -8.87
N TRP A 143 3.39 10.72 -9.07
CA TRP A 143 2.96 11.96 -9.74
C TRP A 143 2.50 12.95 -8.68
N ARG A 144 3.23 14.06 -8.51
CA ARG A 144 2.83 15.17 -7.65
C ARG A 144 2.06 16.18 -8.48
N VAL A 145 0.87 16.53 -8.01
CA VAL A 145 -0.13 17.25 -8.79
C VAL A 145 -0.63 18.48 -8.03
N ASP A 146 -0.59 19.64 -8.68
CA ASP A 146 -1.20 20.87 -8.20
C ASP A 146 -2.68 20.94 -8.62
N PRO A 147 -3.64 20.96 -7.67
CA PRO A 147 -5.06 20.99 -7.99
C PRO A 147 -5.54 22.32 -8.60
N LYS A 148 -4.70 23.36 -8.74
CA LYS A 148 -5.08 24.64 -9.33
C LYS A 148 -5.37 24.57 -10.82
N GLY A 149 -4.55 23.83 -11.60
CA GLY A 149 -4.70 23.72 -13.05
C GLY A 149 -5.32 22.41 -13.53
N VAL A 150 -5.49 21.43 -12.64
CA VAL A 150 -6.09 20.14 -12.96
C VAL A 150 -7.12 19.73 -11.89
N ALA A 151 -8.01 18.80 -12.26
CA ALA A 151 -9.00 18.23 -11.36
C ALA A 151 -8.74 16.74 -11.19
N LEU A 152 -8.68 16.29 -9.93
CA LEU A 152 -8.80 14.88 -9.57
C LEU A 152 -10.30 14.52 -9.53
N ARG A 153 -10.67 13.38 -10.11
CA ARG A 153 -12.03 12.83 -10.09
C ARG A 153 -11.99 11.32 -9.95
N LEU A 154 -13.13 10.74 -9.58
CA LEU A 154 -13.37 9.30 -9.75
C LEU A 154 -14.09 9.04 -11.07
N ALA A 155 -13.70 7.96 -11.74
CA ALA A 155 -14.36 7.44 -12.93
C ALA A 155 -14.66 5.95 -12.75
N ILE A 156 -15.84 5.52 -13.18
CA ILE A 156 -16.23 4.10 -13.20
C ILE A 156 -15.92 3.49 -14.58
N GLY A 157 -15.53 2.22 -14.57
CA GLY A 157 -15.46 1.41 -15.79
C GLY A 157 -16.84 1.28 -16.43
N GLN A 158 -16.89 1.26 -17.76
CA GLN A 158 -18.16 1.13 -18.50
C GLN A 158 -18.54 -0.33 -18.79
N GLU A 159 -17.58 -1.24 -18.65
CA GLU A 159 -17.79 -2.67 -18.81
C GLU A 159 -18.15 -3.32 -17.48
N SER A 160 -19.17 -4.18 -17.49
CA SER A 160 -19.62 -4.88 -16.29
C SER A 160 -18.57 -5.82 -15.69
N LYS A 161 -17.58 -6.25 -16.49
CA LYS A 161 -16.43 -7.06 -16.05
C LYS A 161 -15.18 -6.22 -15.72
N GLY A 162 -15.33 -4.91 -15.68
CA GLY A 162 -14.24 -3.95 -15.44
C GLY A 162 -13.55 -3.47 -16.71
N GLU A 163 -12.80 -2.38 -16.57
CA GLU A 163 -12.07 -1.72 -17.65
C GLU A 163 -10.61 -1.48 -17.21
N TYR A 164 -9.64 -1.47 -18.14
CA TYR A 164 -8.26 -1.10 -17.82
C TYR A 164 -8.14 0.43 -17.68
N VAL A 165 -7.27 0.90 -16.79
CA VAL A 165 -7.14 2.36 -16.54
C VAL A 165 -6.65 3.14 -17.75
N GLN A 166 -5.97 2.48 -18.70
CA GLN A 166 -5.58 3.11 -19.96
C GLN A 166 -6.80 3.52 -20.80
N ASP A 167 -7.81 2.66 -20.87
CA ASP A 167 -9.02 2.92 -21.64
C ASP A 167 -9.88 3.98 -20.92
N ILE A 168 -10.00 3.87 -19.59
CA ILE A 168 -10.64 4.91 -18.75
C ILE A 168 -9.94 6.26 -18.96
N ARG A 169 -8.61 6.32 -18.95
CA ARG A 169 -7.85 7.56 -19.16
C ARG A 169 -8.19 8.22 -20.50
N ARG A 170 -8.19 7.43 -21.58
CA ARG A 170 -8.47 7.92 -22.94
C ARG A 170 -9.90 8.43 -23.03
N ARG A 171 -10.86 7.68 -22.49
CA ARG A 171 -12.28 8.03 -22.49
C ARG A 171 -12.59 9.29 -21.69
N GLU A 172 -11.97 9.45 -20.53
CA GLU A 172 -12.11 10.63 -19.66
C GLU A 172 -11.30 11.85 -20.16
N ASN A 173 -10.54 11.71 -21.27
CA ASN A 173 -9.59 12.71 -21.75
C ASN A 173 -8.65 13.17 -20.62
N ALA A 174 -8.19 12.22 -19.83
CA ALA A 174 -7.34 12.43 -18.67
C ALA A 174 -5.85 12.35 -19.05
N VAL A 175 -5.02 13.10 -18.32
CA VAL A 175 -3.56 13.03 -18.46
C VAL A 175 -2.96 11.90 -17.61
N LEU A 176 -3.67 11.48 -16.56
CA LEU A 176 -3.29 10.39 -15.67
C LEU A 176 -4.54 9.63 -15.24
N ALA A 177 -4.47 8.31 -15.17
CA ALA A 177 -5.43 7.46 -14.50
C ALA A 177 -4.72 6.37 -13.70
N MET A 178 -5.25 6.00 -12.54
CA MET A 178 -4.80 4.82 -11.78
C MET A 178 -5.97 4.18 -11.03
N ASN A 179 -5.87 2.90 -10.72
CA ASN A 179 -6.95 2.20 -10.03
C ASN A 179 -7.17 2.76 -8.62
N ALA A 180 -8.40 2.67 -8.10
CA ALA A 180 -8.73 3.25 -6.81
C ALA A 180 -9.38 2.27 -5.81
N GLY A 181 -10.70 2.21 -5.76
CA GLY A 181 -11.49 1.53 -4.74
C GLY A 181 -11.35 0.00 -4.75
N TRP A 182 -11.80 -0.60 -3.65
CA TRP A 182 -11.92 -2.06 -3.53
C TRP A 182 -13.20 -2.52 -4.21
N PHE A 183 -13.12 -3.68 -4.84
CA PHE A 183 -14.22 -4.31 -5.53
C PHE A 183 -14.09 -5.83 -5.48
N SER A 184 -15.23 -6.49 -5.61
CA SER A 184 -15.34 -7.94 -5.74
C SER A 184 -16.05 -8.30 -7.04
N SER A 185 -15.80 -9.51 -7.48
CA SER A 185 -16.48 -10.11 -8.64
C SER A 185 -17.48 -11.14 -8.16
N ASP A 186 -18.67 -11.19 -8.77
CA ASP A 186 -19.59 -12.30 -8.58
C ASP A 186 -19.18 -13.56 -9.38
N ASN A 187 -20.02 -14.59 -9.35
CA ASN A 187 -19.77 -15.85 -10.07
C ASN A 187 -19.77 -15.71 -11.61
N GLU A 188 -20.31 -14.61 -12.14
CA GLU A 188 -20.33 -14.30 -13.57
C GLU A 188 -19.19 -13.33 -13.98
N ASN A 189 -18.35 -12.96 -13.00
CA ASN A 189 -17.26 -11.98 -13.08
C ASN A 189 -17.74 -10.53 -13.23
N TYR A 190 -18.97 -10.20 -12.83
CA TYR A 190 -19.38 -8.81 -12.75
C TYR A 190 -18.74 -8.14 -11.54
N LEU A 191 -18.17 -6.97 -11.76
CA LEU A 191 -17.49 -6.21 -10.72
C LEU A 191 -18.48 -5.30 -9.97
N SER A 192 -18.33 -5.23 -8.65
CA SER A 192 -19.09 -4.31 -7.80
C SER A 192 -18.21 -3.75 -6.69
N PRO A 193 -18.42 -2.50 -6.25
CA PRO A 193 -17.60 -1.88 -5.22
C PRO A 193 -17.88 -2.50 -3.84
N ASP A 194 -16.82 -2.79 -3.10
CA ASP A 194 -16.93 -3.41 -1.77
C ASP A 194 -17.33 -2.39 -0.70
N TYR A 195 -16.85 -1.16 -0.83
CA TYR A 195 -17.00 -0.10 0.17
C TYR A 195 -17.63 1.16 -0.38
N ALA A 196 -17.85 2.15 0.50
CA ALA A 196 -18.48 3.40 0.17
C ALA A 196 -17.84 4.05 -1.08
N LEU A 197 -18.69 4.34 -2.06
CA LEU A 197 -18.28 4.92 -3.32
C LEU A 197 -19.31 5.95 -3.75
N LYS A 198 -18.85 7.18 -3.97
CA LYS A 198 -19.62 8.29 -4.52
C LYS A 198 -18.86 8.83 -5.72
N VAL A 199 -19.54 8.96 -6.85
CA VAL A 199 -18.96 9.45 -8.10
C VAL A 199 -19.86 10.52 -8.68
N SER A 200 -19.30 11.70 -8.97
CA SER A 200 -20.00 12.83 -9.58
C SER A 200 -21.32 13.19 -8.87
N GLY A 201 -21.32 13.16 -7.53
CA GLY A 201 -22.50 13.47 -6.72
C GLY A 201 -23.41 12.27 -6.42
N THR A 202 -23.28 11.16 -7.15
CA THR A 202 -24.12 9.97 -6.99
C THR A 202 -23.47 8.94 -6.07
N ILE A 203 -24.17 8.51 -5.02
CA ILE A 203 -23.74 7.41 -4.16
C ILE A 203 -24.02 6.09 -4.87
N LEU A 204 -22.96 5.38 -5.26
CA LEU A 204 -23.05 4.06 -5.92
C LEU A 204 -23.04 2.93 -4.89
N ASN A 205 -22.33 3.12 -3.77
CA ASN A 205 -22.35 2.21 -2.63
C ASN A 205 -22.36 3.04 -1.33
N PRO A 206 -23.32 2.83 -0.43
CA PRO A 206 -23.40 3.59 0.81
C PRO A 206 -22.26 3.23 1.78
N TYR A 207 -21.89 4.18 2.63
CA TYR A 207 -21.05 3.91 3.80
C TYR A 207 -21.84 3.17 4.87
N ARG A 208 -21.23 2.16 5.49
CA ARG A 208 -21.89 1.28 6.48
C ARG A 208 -21.23 1.34 7.85
N GLY A 209 -20.41 2.38 8.11
CA GLY A 209 -19.75 2.58 9.40
C GLY A 209 -18.43 1.81 9.55
N GLU A 210 -17.75 1.50 8.44
CA GLU A 210 -16.47 0.80 8.44
C GLU A 210 -15.38 1.58 9.20
N THR A 211 -14.72 0.93 10.17
CA THR A 211 -13.75 1.59 11.08
C THR A 211 -12.28 1.28 10.79
N ALA A 212 -12.00 0.32 9.90
CA ALA A 212 -10.65 -0.23 9.69
C ALA A 212 -9.82 0.53 8.62
N GLY A 213 -10.34 1.61 8.06
CA GLY A 213 -9.76 2.32 6.93
C GLY A 213 -10.05 3.81 6.96
N GLY A 214 -10.30 4.39 5.79
CA GLY A 214 -10.62 5.79 5.61
C GLY A 214 -11.17 6.05 4.22
N ALA A 215 -11.27 7.32 3.84
CA ALA A 215 -11.71 7.68 2.50
C ALA A 215 -10.87 8.79 1.88
N LEU A 216 -10.72 8.71 0.56
CA LEU A 216 -10.35 9.87 -0.23
C LEU A 216 -11.65 10.60 -0.59
N ALA A 217 -11.73 11.89 -0.29
CA ALA A 217 -12.85 12.74 -0.67
C ALA A 217 -12.37 13.94 -1.50
N ILE A 218 -13.15 14.32 -2.49
CA ILE A 218 -12.95 15.52 -3.30
C ILE A 218 -14.08 16.49 -3.00
N GLU A 219 -13.79 17.51 -2.20
CA GLU A 219 -14.73 18.54 -1.74
C GLU A 219 -14.33 19.89 -2.36
N ASP A 220 -15.17 20.45 -3.21
CA ASP A 220 -14.90 21.72 -3.91
C ASP A 220 -13.54 21.76 -4.63
N GLY A 221 -13.13 20.61 -5.18
CA GLY A 221 -11.83 20.44 -5.85
C GLY A 221 -10.63 20.27 -4.90
N THR A 222 -10.85 20.26 -3.59
CA THR A 222 -9.85 19.94 -2.58
C THR A 222 -9.83 18.44 -2.31
N VAL A 223 -8.64 17.85 -2.37
CA VAL A 223 -8.42 16.43 -2.08
C VAL A 223 -8.18 16.26 -0.58
N ARG A 224 -8.93 15.37 0.07
CA ARG A 224 -8.84 15.11 1.51
C ARG A 224 -8.73 13.62 1.79
N ILE A 225 -7.86 13.25 2.73
CA ILE A 225 -7.84 11.92 3.34
C ILE A 225 -8.59 12.00 4.67
N LEU A 226 -9.63 11.18 4.80
CA LEU A 226 -10.57 11.20 5.91
C LEU A 226 -10.40 9.98 6.81
N ARG A 227 -10.56 10.21 8.12
CA ARG A 227 -10.76 9.14 9.10
C ARG A 227 -12.23 8.66 9.07
N PRO A 228 -12.52 7.43 9.53
CA PRO A 228 -13.88 6.86 9.54
C PRO A 228 -14.97 7.78 10.10
N GLN A 229 -14.66 8.54 11.15
CA GLN A 229 -15.62 9.42 11.83
C GLN A 229 -16.01 10.65 10.99
N GLN A 230 -15.26 10.96 9.93
CA GLN A 230 -15.48 12.13 9.07
C GLN A 230 -16.21 11.77 7.77
N ILE A 231 -16.35 10.48 7.46
CA ILE A 231 -16.85 10.01 6.16
C ILE A 231 -18.33 10.34 5.97
N GLU A 232 -19.15 10.10 6.99
CA GLU A 232 -20.60 10.32 6.89
C GLU A 232 -20.96 11.79 6.62
N GLU A 233 -20.29 12.72 7.32
CA GLU A 233 -20.44 14.15 7.04
C GLU A 233 -19.96 14.50 5.63
N SER A 234 -18.79 13.98 5.23
CA SER A 234 -18.18 14.25 3.92
C SER A 234 -19.01 13.72 2.76
N LEU A 235 -19.74 12.61 2.90
CA LEU A 235 -20.64 12.08 1.86
C LEU A 235 -21.66 13.11 1.38
N THR A 236 -22.05 14.07 2.22
CA THR A 236 -22.98 15.15 1.83
C THR A 236 -22.30 16.29 1.06
N LYS A 237 -20.99 16.49 1.26
CA LYS A 237 -20.21 17.62 0.73
C LYS A 237 -19.37 17.26 -0.49
N ALA A 238 -18.79 16.07 -0.48
CA ALA A 238 -17.86 15.62 -1.50
C ALA A 238 -18.58 15.37 -2.83
N THR A 239 -17.95 15.76 -3.93
CA THR A 239 -18.41 15.37 -5.28
C THR A 239 -18.07 13.91 -5.54
N ASP A 240 -16.86 13.51 -5.18
CA ASP A 240 -16.34 12.16 -5.31
C ASP A 240 -15.82 11.68 -3.94
N LEU A 241 -16.08 10.42 -3.61
CA LEU A 241 -15.57 9.78 -2.39
C LEU A 241 -15.32 8.31 -2.66
N VAL A 242 -14.15 7.80 -2.29
CA VAL A 242 -13.84 6.37 -2.32
C VAL A 242 -13.28 5.94 -0.97
N TYR A 243 -13.94 4.96 -0.34
CA TYR A 243 -13.42 4.31 0.84
C TYR A 243 -12.34 3.30 0.45
N SER A 244 -11.27 3.26 1.24
CA SER A 244 -10.25 2.23 1.13
C SER A 244 -9.60 1.97 2.49
N LYS A 245 -8.71 0.98 2.52
CA LYS A 245 -8.00 0.57 3.73
C LYS A 245 -6.56 0.14 3.41
N PRO A 246 -5.62 0.34 4.35
CA PRO A 246 -5.72 1.21 5.54
C PRO A 246 -5.43 2.69 5.21
N VAL A 247 -5.74 3.59 6.15
CA VAL A 247 -5.04 4.89 6.23
C VAL A 247 -3.62 4.59 6.69
N MET A 248 -2.63 5.01 5.92
CA MET A 248 -1.20 4.75 6.16
C MET A 248 -0.54 5.87 6.96
N ILE A 249 -0.94 7.11 6.67
CA ILE A 249 -0.49 8.32 7.34
C ILE A 249 -1.73 9.15 7.64
N GLU A 250 -1.95 9.50 8.90
CA GLU A 250 -3.02 10.42 9.31
C GLU A 250 -2.56 11.87 9.13
N PRO A 251 -3.49 12.83 8.89
CA PRO A 251 -3.17 14.25 8.78
C PRO A 251 -2.26 14.76 9.91
N GLY A 252 -1.30 15.61 9.54
CA GLY A 252 -0.21 16.01 10.43
C GLY A 252 0.95 15.02 10.44
N ARG A 253 1.15 14.24 9.36
CA ARG A 253 2.26 13.30 9.16
C ARG A 253 2.33 12.18 10.21
N LYS A 254 1.21 11.86 10.86
CA LYS A 254 1.20 10.85 11.92
C LYS A 254 1.13 9.45 11.30
N PHE A 255 2.20 8.68 11.45
CA PHE A 255 2.26 7.30 11.00
C PHE A 255 1.13 6.45 11.63
N ALA A 256 0.33 5.80 10.80
CA ALA A 256 -0.92 5.14 11.23
C ALA A 256 -0.79 3.61 11.33
N MET A 257 0.24 3.03 10.69
CA MET A 257 0.40 1.57 10.63
C MET A 257 0.90 1.02 11.98
N ILE A 258 0.25 -0.04 12.45
CA ILE A 258 0.52 -0.63 13.78
C ILE A 258 1.54 -1.77 13.69
N TYR A 259 1.41 -2.65 12.70
CA TYR A 259 2.30 -3.78 12.47
C TYR A 259 2.45 -4.03 10.97
N ASN A 260 3.56 -4.66 10.57
CA ASN A 260 3.80 -5.13 9.21
C ASN A 260 3.35 -6.59 9.10
N ASP A 261 2.38 -6.86 8.24
CA ASP A 261 1.92 -8.22 7.95
C ASP A 261 2.78 -8.91 6.88
N TYR A 262 3.77 -8.22 6.33
CA TYR A 262 4.68 -8.68 5.28
C TYR A 262 3.97 -9.27 4.04
N ASP A 263 2.69 -8.98 3.86
CA ASP A 263 2.04 -9.22 2.59
C ASP A 263 2.68 -8.26 1.60
N ARG A 264 3.63 -8.72 0.79
CA ARG A 264 4.38 -7.88 -0.15
C ARG A 264 3.81 -8.04 -1.55
N ARG A 265 3.36 -6.95 -2.15
CA ARG A 265 2.71 -6.90 -3.47
C ARG A 265 2.96 -5.54 -4.12
N SER A 266 2.61 -5.42 -5.39
CA SER A 266 2.46 -4.09 -6.00
C SER A 266 1.42 -3.27 -5.22
N ARG A 267 1.67 -1.97 -5.05
CA ARG A 267 0.84 -1.07 -4.23
C ARG A 267 0.38 0.13 -5.02
N THR A 268 -0.82 0.60 -4.70
CA THR A 268 -1.30 1.91 -5.11
C THR A 268 -1.68 2.70 -3.87
N ALA A 269 -1.43 4.00 -3.92
CA ALA A 269 -1.81 4.90 -2.84
C ALA A 269 -2.04 6.31 -3.37
N VAL A 270 -2.75 7.08 -2.57
CA VAL A 270 -2.91 8.52 -2.74
C VAL A 270 -2.50 9.21 -1.46
N CYS A 271 -1.79 10.33 -1.57
CA CYS A 271 -1.45 11.13 -0.42
C CYS A 271 -1.64 12.62 -0.68
N THR A 272 -1.98 13.38 0.35
CA THR A 272 -1.99 14.84 0.34
C THR A 272 -0.68 15.36 0.92
N THR A 273 -0.31 16.58 0.58
CA THR A 273 0.90 17.26 1.07
C THR A 273 0.52 18.55 1.79
N THR A 274 1.41 19.07 2.63
CA THR A 274 1.13 20.26 3.46
C THR A 274 0.93 21.55 2.66
N ASP A 275 1.35 21.59 1.39
CA ASP A 275 1.19 22.74 0.50
C ASP A 275 -0.07 22.66 -0.38
N GLY A 276 -0.96 21.69 -0.12
CA GLY A 276 -2.23 21.53 -0.81
C GLY A 276 -2.15 20.73 -2.12
N ARG A 277 -0.98 20.21 -2.48
CA ARG A 277 -0.84 19.26 -3.59
C ARG A 277 -1.18 17.84 -3.15
N PHE A 278 -1.41 16.96 -4.12
CA PHE A 278 -1.57 15.53 -3.89
C PHE A 278 -0.57 14.71 -4.71
N ILE A 279 -0.27 13.50 -4.25
CA ILE A 279 0.59 12.54 -4.92
C ILE A 279 -0.22 11.28 -5.22
N LEU A 280 -0.21 10.87 -6.48
CA LEU A 280 -0.70 9.57 -6.93
C LEU A 280 0.50 8.61 -7.03
N LEU A 281 0.43 7.48 -6.34
CA LEU A 281 1.55 6.56 -6.17
C LEU A 281 1.21 5.18 -6.73
N VAL A 282 2.12 4.65 -7.56
CA VAL A 282 2.17 3.24 -7.94
C VAL A 282 3.53 2.67 -7.62
N ILE A 283 3.55 1.54 -6.90
CA ILE A 283 4.74 0.74 -6.64
C ILE A 283 4.55 -0.60 -7.33
N THR A 284 5.43 -0.95 -8.27
CA THR A 284 5.50 -2.29 -8.84
C THR A 284 6.66 -3.05 -8.21
N GLY A 285 6.40 -4.26 -7.74
CA GLY A 285 7.36 -5.06 -6.98
C GLY A 285 6.77 -5.53 -5.66
N ASN A 286 7.58 -6.16 -4.81
CA ASN A 286 7.13 -6.77 -3.56
C ASN A 286 7.34 -5.81 -2.38
N VAL A 287 6.34 -4.98 -2.09
CA VAL A 287 6.34 -4.05 -0.94
C VAL A 287 5.09 -4.24 -0.10
N SER A 288 5.21 -4.27 1.23
CA SER A 288 4.06 -4.37 2.12
C SER A 288 3.34 -3.03 2.28
N LEU A 289 2.12 -3.04 2.82
CA LEU A 289 1.43 -1.77 3.12
C LEU A 289 2.21 -0.96 4.16
N TYR A 290 2.80 -1.63 5.15
CA TYR A 290 3.63 -0.98 6.16
C TYR A 290 4.87 -0.33 5.53
N GLU A 291 5.62 -1.09 4.74
CA GLU A 291 6.82 -0.61 4.05
C GLU A 291 6.49 0.55 3.09
N SER A 292 5.34 0.47 2.39
CA SER A 292 4.88 1.57 1.54
C SER A 292 4.55 2.84 2.36
N ALA A 293 4.00 2.69 3.56
CA ALA A 293 3.75 3.81 4.47
C ALA A 293 5.07 4.43 4.95
N GLU A 294 6.11 3.62 5.19
CA GLU A 294 7.43 4.12 5.58
C GLU A 294 8.05 4.97 4.47
N VAL A 295 7.99 4.52 3.22
CA VAL A 295 8.45 5.28 2.04
C VAL A 295 7.68 6.60 1.86
N LEU A 296 6.41 6.63 2.26
CA LEU A 296 5.57 7.83 2.18
C LEU A 296 5.76 8.78 3.38
N SER A 297 6.50 8.37 4.39
CA SER A 297 6.67 9.13 5.64
C SER A 297 8.09 9.70 5.76
N ASP A 298 8.32 10.46 6.83
CA ASP A 298 9.66 10.88 7.30
C ASP A 298 10.19 10.01 8.44
N ARG A 299 9.64 8.79 8.58
CA ARG A 299 10.12 7.82 9.56
C ARG A 299 11.62 7.59 9.34
N TYR A 300 12.35 7.38 10.43
CA TYR A 300 13.81 7.29 10.47
C TYR A 300 14.57 8.60 10.20
N GLY A 301 13.88 9.76 10.20
CA GLY A 301 14.53 11.06 9.98
C GLY A 301 15.03 11.25 8.54
N ARG A 302 14.59 10.38 7.63
CA ARG A 302 14.89 10.43 6.20
C ARG A 302 13.69 10.97 5.47
N GLN A 303 13.89 11.84 4.50
CA GLN A 303 12.78 12.40 3.74
C GLN A 303 12.37 11.41 2.64
N GLY A 304 11.35 10.59 2.92
CA GLY A 304 10.61 9.85 1.91
C GLY A 304 9.82 10.78 0.98
N LEU A 305 8.65 10.34 0.53
CA LEU A 305 7.73 11.25 -0.16
C LEU A 305 7.10 12.23 0.87
N PRO A 306 6.80 13.48 0.48
CA PRO A 306 6.39 14.53 1.43
C PRO A 306 4.90 14.45 1.80
N CYS A 307 4.39 13.27 2.16
CA CYS A 307 2.98 13.07 2.46
C CYS A 307 2.61 13.59 3.85
N ASP A 308 1.54 14.37 3.92
CA ASP A 308 0.88 14.80 5.17
C ASP A 308 -0.16 13.78 5.64
N ALA A 309 -0.91 13.20 4.70
CA ALA A 309 -1.84 12.11 4.95
C ALA A 309 -1.85 11.18 3.74
N ALA A 310 -2.01 9.88 3.95
CA ALA A 310 -1.95 8.87 2.88
C ALA A 310 -2.97 7.74 3.10
N LEU A 311 -3.61 7.33 2.01
CA LEU A 311 -4.56 6.23 1.96
C LEU A 311 -4.06 5.19 0.96
N ALA A 312 -3.99 3.93 1.40
CA ALA A 312 -3.75 2.83 0.48
C ALA A 312 -4.98 2.62 -0.42
N LEU A 313 -4.73 2.32 -1.69
CA LEU A 313 -5.76 1.94 -2.66
C LEU A 313 -5.59 0.44 -3.00
N THR A 314 -6.43 -0.09 -3.88
CA THR A 314 -6.40 -1.53 -4.17
C THR A 314 -5.09 -1.96 -4.83
N GLY A 315 -4.32 -2.81 -4.15
CA GLY A 315 -3.01 -3.27 -4.62
C GLY A 315 -3.04 -4.62 -5.37
N GLY A 316 -1.86 -5.19 -5.58
CA GLY A 316 -1.68 -6.54 -6.09
C GLY A 316 -1.92 -6.65 -7.60
N PRO A 317 -2.65 -7.68 -8.09
CA PRO A 317 -2.83 -7.91 -9.52
C PRO A 317 -3.48 -6.75 -10.28
N VAL A 318 -4.26 -5.90 -9.60
CA VAL A 318 -4.96 -4.77 -10.22
C VAL A 318 -4.16 -3.48 -10.22
N THR A 319 -2.98 -3.44 -9.58
CA THR A 319 -2.13 -2.25 -9.53
C THR A 319 -1.75 -1.81 -10.94
N GLN A 320 -2.24 -0.64 -11.34
CA GLN A 320 -2.08 -0.12 -12.69
C GLN A 320 -2.19 1.41 -12.74
N ALA A 321 -1.49 2.01 -13.70
CA ALA A 321 -1.61 3.43 -14.03
C ALA A 321 -1.35 3.66 -15.51
N SER A 322 -1.97 4.69 -16.05
CA SER A 322 -1.76 5.19 -17.39
C SER A 322 -1.50 6.69 -17.32
N PHE A 323 -0.42 7.15 -17.92
CA PHE A 323 -0.06 8.56 -18.00
C PHE A 323 0.23 8.93 -19.45
N GLY A 324 -0.28 10.07 -19.90
CA GLY A 324 0.00 10.61 -21.23
C GLY A 324 -0.05 12.14 -21.22
N LEU A 325 1.07 12.76 -21.58
CA LEU A 325 1.19 14.21 -21.74
C LEU A 325 2.22 14.55 -22.83
N GLY A 326 1.74 15.07 -23.96
CA GLY A 326 2.58 15.28 -25.14
C GLY A 326 3.20 13.96 -25.62
N GLU A 327 4.52 13.97 -25.88
CA GLU A 327 5.30 12.78 -26.28
C GLU A 327 5.64 11.84 -25.11
N ARG A 328 5.32 12.21 -23.87
CA ARG A 328 5.59 11.37 -22.69
C ARG A 328 4.39 10.47 -22.42
N SER A 329 4.64 9.17 -22.36
CA SER A 329 3.66 8.16 -21.94
C SER A 329 4.27 7.16 -20.97
N ILE A 330 3.53 6.79 -19.93
CA ILE A 330 3.88 5.70 -19.02
C ILE A 330 2.65 4.81 -18.89
N GLU A 331 2.82 3.52 -19.15
CA GLU A 331 1.76 2.53 -19.03
C GLU A 331 2.23 1.43 -18.08
N ILE A 332 1.58 1.35 -16.93
CA ILE A 332 1.78 0.31 -15.93
C ILE A 332 0.54 -0.58 -16.00
N GLN A 333 0.66 -1.70 -16.70
CA GLN A 333 -0.47 -2.58 -16.94
C GLN A 333 -0.69 -3.54 -15.77
N GLY A 334 -1.89 -3.50 -15.21
CA GLY A 334 -2.37 -4.50 -14.25
C GLY A 334 -2.69 -5.82 -14.94
N ARG A 335 -2.75 -6.91 -14.16
CA ARG A 335 -3.19 -8.22 -14.66
C ARG A 335 -4.69 -8.29 -14.88
N TRP A 336 -5.46 -7.52 -14.10
CA TRP A 336 -6.93 -7.54 -14.12
C TRP A 336 -7.49 -6.13 -14.36
N PRO A 337 -8.66 -6.04 -15.02
CA PRO A 337 -9.39 -4.78 -15.14
C PRO A 337 -9.90 -4.32 -13.76
N VAL A 338 -10.34 -3.06 -13.69
CA VAL A 338 -10.79 -2.41 -12.45
C VAL A 338 -12.23 -1.92 -12.57
N TYR A 339 -12.90 -1.82 -11.42
CA TYR A 339 -14.23 -1.23 -11.34
C TYR A 339 -14.18 0.30 -11.45
N ASP A 340 -13.21 0.94 -10.81
CA ASP A 340 -13.07 2.39 -10.76
C ASP A 340 -11.60 2.84 -10.77
N ALA A 341 -11.40 4.10 -11.13
CA ALA A 341 -10.11 4.74 -11.23
C ALA A 341 -10.15 6.19 -10.76
N LEU A 342 -9.04 6.65 -10.20
CA LEU A 342 -8.74 8.06 -10.05
C LEU A 342 -8.21 8.60 -11.37
N VAL A 343 -8.77 9.70 -11.83
CA VAL A 343 -8.36 10.37 -13.08
C VAL A 343 -7.98 11.82 -12.81
N VAL A 344 -6.89 12.27 -13.44
CA VAL A 344 -6.47 13.67 -13.45
C VAL A 344 -6.80 14.25 -14.81
N THR A 345 -7.69 15.24 -14.81
CA THR A 345 -8.16 15.93 -16.02
C THR A 345 -7.71 17.39 -15.99
N PRO A 346 -7.36 17.99 -17.13
CA PRO A 346 -7.18 19.44 -17.21
C PRO A 346 -8.45 20.16 -16.75
N ARG A 347 -8.33 21.23 -15.95
CA ARG A 347 -9.48 22.12 -15.69
C ARG A 347 -9.81 22.85 -17.00
N ARG A 348 -11.09 22.91 -17.35
CA ARG A 348 -11.58 23.71 -18.48
C ARG A 348 -11.68 25.17 -18.09
#